data_AF-A0A3R7LFR6-F1
#
_entry.id   AF-A0A3R7LFR6-F1
#
_cell.length_a   1.000
_cell.length_b   1.000
_cell.length_c   1.000
_cell.angle_alpha   90.00
_cell.angle_beta   90.00
_cell.angle_gamma   90.00
#
_symmetry.space_group_name_H-M   'P 1'
#
loop_
_entity.id
_entity.type
_entity.pdbx_description
1 polymer ?
#
loop_
_entity_poly.entity_id
_entity_poly.type
_entity_poly.pdbx_seq_one_letter_code
_entity_poly.pdbx_strand_id
1 'polypeptide(L)'
;MLPPRPRLAAGLRAAFAAAALLALAGCEIPGLGPDPRIAQREAEAKAIGGACRHALRGLEDCFTLNPKASKAMVFAGWKEMDQYMRENKIEGAPSVLTQLEKKPAAAPARSGEDNAETQPRSSRNRG
;
A
#
# COMPACT_ATOMS: atom_id res chain seq x y z
N MET A 1 14.66 -64.75 13.93
CA MET A 1 13.55 -63.80 13.65
C MET A 1 13.65 -62.65 14.63
N LEU A 2 14.06 -61.46 14.18
CA LEU A 2 14.15 -60.25 15.03
C LEU A 2 12.89 -59.39 14.81
N PRO A 3 12.18 -58.95 15.85
CA PRO A 3 10.96 -58.17 15.67
C PRO A 3 11.29 -56.75 15.14
N PRO A 4 10.46 -56.18 14.25
CA PRO A 4 10.65 -54.81 13.80
C PRO A 4 10.46 -53.85 14.98
N ARG A 5 11.40 -52.92 15.18
CA ARG A 5 11.40 -51.95 16.30
C ARG A 5 10.44 -50.78 15.97
N PRO A 6 9.20 -50.75 16.50
CA PRO A 6 8.20 -49.75 16.12
C PRO A 6 8.60 -48.32 16.51
N ARG A 7 9.50 -48.17 17.50
CA ARG A 7 10.00 -46.89 18.01
C ARG A 7 10.87 -46.13 17.00
N LEU A 8 11.60 -46.84 16.13
CA LEU A 8 12.43 -46.21 15.10
C LEU A 8 11.57 -45.63 13.97
N ALA A 9 10.51 -46.35 13.57
CA ALA A 9 9.56 -45.89 12.56
C ALA A 9 8.74 -44.68 13.03
N ALA A 10 8.39 -44.62 14.32
CA ALA A 10 7.70 -43.49 14.92
C ALA A 10 8.59 -42.23 14.99
N GLY A 11 9.87 -42.38 15.36
CA GLY A 11 10.82 -41.27 15.39
C GLY A 11 11.11 -40.70 14.00
N LEU A 12 11.22 -41.56 12.97
CA LEU A 12 11.45 -41.12 11.60
C LEU A 12 10.25 -40.35 11.02
N ARG A 13 9.01 -40.77 11.35
CA ARG A 13 7.77 -40.07 10.97
C ARG A 13 7.66 -38.71 11.66
N ALA A 14 8.01 -38.63 12.94
CA ALA A 14 8.01 -37.37 13.68
C ALA A 14 9.05 -36.38 13.13
N ALA A 15 10.26 -36.87 12.78
CA ALA A 15 11.30 -36.05 12.17
C ALA A 15 10.89 -35.53 10.79
N PHE A 16 10.27 -36.37 9.95
CA PHE A 16 9.72 -35.94 8.65
C PHE A 16 8.60 -34.91 8.80
N ALA A 17 7.69 -35.11 9.76
CA ALA A 17 6.62 -34.16 10.04
C ALA A 17 7.15 -32.82 10.55
N ALA A 18 8.15 -32.83 11.43
CA ALA A 18 8.81 -31.61 11.91
C ALA A 18 9.55 -30.88 10.79
N ALA A 19 10.27 -31.61 9.93
CA ALA A 19 10.94 -31.03 8.76
C ALA A 19 9.94 -30.43 7.75
N ALA A 20 8.79 -31.08 7.54
CA ALA A 20 7.71 -30.55 6.70
C ALA A 20 7.09 -29.27 7.28
N LEU A 21 6.86 -29.22 8.60
CA LEU A 21 6.36 -28.02 9.27
C LEU A 21 7.36 -26.86 9.22
N LEU A 22 8.66 -27.14 9.41
CA LEU A 22 9.74 -26.16 9.25
C LEU A 22 9.84 -25.65 7.81
N ALA A 23 9.62 -26.52 6.81
CA ALA A 23 9.56 -26.13 5.41
C ALA A 23 8.33 -25.25 5.09
N LEU A 24 7.19 -25.48 5.74
CA LEU A 24 5.98 -24.66 5.61
C LEU A 24 6.09 -23.30 6.32
N ALA A 25 6.91 -23.19 7.37
CA ALA A 25 7.14 -21.92 8.07
C ALA A 25 8.00 -20.92 7.25
N GLY A 26 8.60 -21.37 6.14
CA GLY A 26 9.34 -20.54 5.18
C GLY A 26 8.48 -19.97 4.05
N CYS A 27 7.17 -20.22 4.02
CA CYS A 27 6.27 -19.58 3.07
C CYS A 27 6.02 -18.13 3.53
N GLU A 28 6.72 -17.18 2.91
CA GLU A 28 6.30 -15.77 2.85
C GLU A 28 4.84 -15.77 2.39
N ILE A 29 3.91 -15.36 3.26
CA ILE A 29 2.49 -15.27 2.92
C ILE A 29 2.38 -14.11 1.94
N PRO A 30 2.21 -14.37 0.63
CA PRO A 30 2.15 -13.30 -0.36
C PRO A 30 0.79 -12.64 -0.16
N GLY A 31 0.73 -11.59 0.68
CA GLY A 31 -0.55 -11.04 1.13
C GLY A 31 -0.51 -10.15 2.37
N LEU A 32 0.56 -10.17 3.17
CA LEU A 32 0.78 -9.15 4.21
C LEU A 32 1.57 -7.94 3.67
N GLY A 33 1.26 -7.54 2.44
CA GLY A 33 1.73 -6.27 1.90
C GLY A 33 1.17 -5.08 2.72
N PRO A 34 1.73 -3.88 2.55
CA PRO A 34 1.13 -2.67 3.09
C PRO A 34 -0.36 -2.61 2.68
N ASP A 35 -1.22 -2.09 3.57
CA ASP A 35 -2.66 -1.94 3.34
C ASP A 35 -2.91 -1.51 1.88
N PRO A 36 -3.78 -2.20 1.12
CA PRO A 36 -3.94 -1.95 -0.31
C PRO A 36 -4.27 -0.49 -0.62
N ARG A 37 -4.89 0.24 0.31
CA ARG A 37 -5.18 1.67 0.18
C ARG A 37 -3.92 2.52 0.28
N ILE A 38 -2.96 2.12 1.11
CA ILE A 38 -1.66 2.79 1.22
C ILE A 38 -0.83 2.52 -0.04
N ALA A 39 -0.75 1.27 -0.47
CA ALA A 39 -0.07 0.89 -1.71
C ALA A 39 -0.66 1.65 -2.91
N GLN A 40 -2.00 1.77 -2.98
CA GLN A 40 -2.66 2.56 -4.02
C GLN A 40 -2.30 4.04 -3.93
N ARG A 41 -2.36 4.67 -2.75
CA ARG A 41 -2.00 6.09 -2.57
C ARG A 41 -0.56 6.38 -2.97
N GLU A 42 0.35 5.46 -2.69
CA GLU A 42 1.75 5.55 -3.07
C GLU A 42 1.96 5.41 -4.58
N ALA A 43 1.26 4.46 -5.21
CA ALA A 43 1.27 4.28 -6.66
C ALA A 43 0.70 5.50 -7.39
N GLU A 44 -0.42 6.04 -6.91
CA GLU A 44 -1.03 7.28 -7.42
C GLU A 44 -0.07 8.47 -7.30
N ALA A 45 0.60 8.61 -6.14
CA ALA A 45 1.57 9.68 -5.94
C ALA A 45 2.77 9.57 -6.90
N LYS A 46 3.28 8.37 -7.16
CA LYS A 46 4.31 8.13 -8.18
C LYS A 46 3.82 8.48 -9.59
N ALA A 47 2.62 8.05 -9.95
CA ALA A 47 2.02 8.36 -11.24
C ALA A 47 1.88 9.86 -11.47
N ILE A 48 1.43 10.61 -10.45
CA ILE A 48 1.37 12.07 -10.46
C ILE A 48 2.76 12.68 -10.73
N GLY A 49 3.79 12.20 -10.02
CA GLY A 49 5.17 12.66 -10.22
C GLY A 49 5.69 12.44 -11.63
N GLY A 50 5.43 11.26 -12.20
CA GLY A 50 5.79 10.94 -13.58
C GLY A 50 5.06 11.84 -14.59
N ALA A 51 3.74 11.96 -14.46
CA ALA A 51 2.95 12.85 -15.30
C ALA A 51 3.45 14.31 -15.23
N CYS A 52 3.79 14.77 -14.05
CA CYS A 52 4.38 16.09 -13.81
C CYS A 52 5.68 16.32 -14.57
N ARG A 53 6.59 15.34 -14.57
CA ARG A 53 7.84 15.43 -15.32
C ARG A 53 7.58 15.46 -16.82
N HIS A 54 6.73 14.55 -17.30
CA HIS A 54 6.36 14.49 -18.70
C HIS A 54 5.68 15.79 -19.15
N ALA A 55 4.94 16.45 -18.26
CA ALA A 55 4.30 17.74 -18.49
C ALA A 55 5.26 18.95 -18.45
N LEU A 56 6.58 18.71 -18.34
CA LEU A 56 7.63 19.72 -18.21
C LEU A 56 7.42 20.68 -17.03
N ARG A 57 6.83 20.17 -15.93
CA ARG A 57 6.51 20.97 -14.74
C ARG A 57 7.56 20.80 -13.64
N GLY A 58 7.81 21.88 -12.90
CA GLY A 58 8.62 21.86 -11.68
C GLY A 58 7.93 21.11 -10.53
N LEU A 59 8.72 20.58 -9.59
CA LEU A 59 8.21 19.83 -8.43
C LEU A 59 7.34 20.69 -7.50
N GLU A 60 7.72 21.96 -7.30
CA GLU A 60 6.98 22.89 -6.44
C GLU A 60 5.53 23.10 -6.91
N ASP A 61 5.34 23.24 -8.23
CA ASP A 61 4.00 23.31 -8.82
C ASP A 61 3.24 22.01 -8.63
N CYS A 62 3.91 20.86 -8.77
CA CYS A 62 3.28 19.55 -8.62
C CYS A 62 2.83 19.28 -7.18
N PHE A 63 3.59 19.73 -6.19
CA PHE A 63 3.16 19.68 -4.79
C PHE A 63 1.99 20.62 -4.52
N THR A 64 1.98 21.78 -5.17
CA THR A 64 0.89 22.76 -5.04
C THR A 64 -0.42 22.23 -5.65
N LEU A 65 -0.35 21.57 -6.80
CA LEU A 65 -1.51 20.99 -7.49
C LEU A 65 -2.02 19.71 -6.81
N ASN A 66 -1.14 18.98 -6.12
CA ASN A 66 -1.47 17.68 -5.50
C ASN A 66 -1.17 17.65 -3.99
N PRO A 67 -1.84 18.48 -3.18
CA PRO A 67 -1.54 18.61 -1.75
C PRO A 67 -1.84 17.36 -0.92
N LYS A 68 -2.64 16.43 -1.47
CA LYS A 68 -2.99 15.15 -0.83
C LYS A 68 -2.03 14.01 -1.18
N ALA A 69 -1.17 14.19 -2.18
CA ALA A 69 -0.22 13.18 -2.60
C ALA A 69 1.01 13.19 -1.68
N SER A 70 1.60 12.01 -1.47
CA SER A 70 2.87 11.92 -0.73
C SER A 70 3.97 12.60 -1.54
N LYS A 71 4.51 13.72 -1.02
CA LYS A 71 5.59 14.48 -1.68
C LYS A 71 6.80 13.61 -2.01
N ALA A 72 7.15 12.68 -1.11
CA ALA A 72 8.25 11.74 -1.32
C ALA A 72 7.99 10.82 -2.52
N MET A 73 6.77 10.30 -2.66
CA MET A 73 6.42 9.39 -3.76
C MET A 73 6.22 10.13 -5.09
N VAL A 74 5.70 11.37 -5.05
CA VAL A 74 5.70 12.27 -6.21
C VAL A 74 7.13 12.52 -6.70
N PHE A 75 8.06 12.83 -5.79
CA PHE A 75 9.46 13.01 -6.17
C PHE A 75 10.08 11.73 -6.75
N ALA A 76 9.78 10.56 -6.16
CA ALA A 76 10.24 9.28 -6.68
C ALA A 76 9.79 9.06 -8.14
N GLY A 77 8.49 9.18 -8.42
CA GLY A 77 7.94 9.03 -9.77
C GLY A 77 8.44 10.08 -10.75
N TRP A 78 8.69 11.32 -10.29
CA TRP A 78 9.27 12.37 -11.12
C TRP A 78 10.69 12.02 -11.59
N LYS A 79 11.55 11.51 -10.70
CA LYS A 79 12.91 11.08 -11.04
C LYS A 79 12.90 9.87 -11.98
N GLU A 80 12.04 8.89 -11.72
CA GLU A 80 11.89 7.70 -12.56
C GLU A 80 11.50 8.11 -13.98
N MET A 81 10.53 9.00 -14.12
CA MET A 81 10.13 9.51 -15.43
C MET A 81 11.21 10.39 -16.07
N ASP A 82 11.97 11.18 -15.31
CA ASP A 82 13.08 11.98 -15.86
C ASP A 82 14.15 11.07 -16.45
N GLN A 83 14.53 10.03 -15.72
CA GLN A 83 15.48 9.03 -16.19
C GLN A 83 14.95 8.34 -17.45
N TYR A 84 13.69 7.89 -17.42
CA TYR A 84 13.05 7.23 -18.56
C TYR A 84 13.03 8.13 -19.81
N MET A 85 12.67 9.41 -19.67
CA MET A 85 12.66 10.35 -20.79
C MET A 85 14.06 10.61 -21.35
N ARG A 86 15.10 10.68 -20.50
CA ARG A 86 16.49 10.87 -20.93
C ARG A 86 17.04 9.65 -21.66
N GLU A 87 16.77 8.46 -21.15
CA GLU A 87 17.22 7.20 -21.75
C GLU A 87 16.53 6.94 -23.09
N ASN A 88 15.25 7.31 -23.21
CA ASN A 88 14.43 6.99 -24.38
C ASN A 88 14.22 8.18 -25.33
N LYS A 89 14.84 9.34 -25.05
CA LYS A 89 14.72 10.58 -25.83
C LYS A 89 13.26 11.00 -26.07
N ILE A 90 12.45 10.87 -25.02
CA ILE A 90 11.03 11.23 -25.07
C ILE A 90 10.91 12.73 -24.83
N GLU A 91 10.23 13.42 -25.74
CA GLU A 91 9.88 14.82 -25.57
C GLU A 91 8.70 14.95 -24.60
N GLY A 92 8.79 15.93 -23.70
CA GLY A 92 7.70 16.24 -22.79
C GLY A 92 6.58 17.00 -23.49
N ALA A 93 5.36 16.88 -22.97
CA ALA A 93 4.18 17.56 -23.47
C ALA A 93 3.77 18.67 -22.48
N PRO A 94 4.15 19.94 -22.72
CA PRO A 94 3.89 21.02 -21.76
C PRO A 94 2.41 21.11 -21.41
N SER A 95 2.12 21.18 -20.10
CA SER A 95 0.74 21.28 -19.62
C SER A 95 0.14 22.65 -19.96
N VAL A 96 -1.04 22.66 -20.59
CA VAL A 96 -1.82 23.88 -20.84
C VAL A 96 -2.64 24.38 -19.63
N LEU A 97 -2.68 23.62 -18.54
CA LEU A 97 -3.42 24.01 -17.33
C LEU A 97 -2.60 25.02 -16.51
N THR A 98 -2.99 26.29 -16.59
CA THR A 98 -2.55 27.38 -15.71
C THR A 98 -3.49 27.47 -14.51
N GLN A 99 -2.98 27.09 -13.32
CA GLN A 99 -3.62 27.19 -12.00
C GLN A 99 -5.07 26.69 -11.89
N LEU A 100 -5.26 25.53 -11.25
CA LEU A 100 -6.55 25.24 -10.64
C LEU A 100 -6.82 26.29 -9.55
N GLU A 101 -7.84 27.12 -9.76
CA GLU A 101 -8.41 27.92 -8.68
C GLU A 101 -8.73 26.99 -7.51
N LYS A 102 -8.13 27.29 -6.36
CA LYS A 102 -8.30 26.49 -5.14
C LYS A 102 -9.74 26.67 -4.68
N LYS A 103 -10.65 25.81 -5.14
CA LYS A 103 -12.03 25.74 -4.65
C LYS A 103 -11.96 25.65 -3.11
N PRO A 104 -12.57 26.59 -2.36
CA PRO A 104 -12.56 26.55 -0.91
C PRO A 104 -13.04 25.17 -0.45
N ALA A 105 -12.34 24.58 0.51
CA ALA A 105 -12.73 23.31 1.09
C ALA A 105 -14.14 23.47 1.67
N ALA A 106 -15.15 22.97 0.96
CA ALA A 106 -16.47 22.79 1.55
C ALA A 106 -16.28 21.85 2.73
N ALA A 107 -16.67 22.33 3.92
CA ALA A 107 -16.63 21.58 5.16
C ALA A 107 -17.24 20.18 4.97
N PRO A 108 -16.75 19.15 5.67
CA PRO A 108 -17.30 17.81 5.51
C PRO A 108 -18.75 17.82 6.01
N ALA A 109 -19.69 17.73 5.08
CA ALA A 109 -21.05 17.34 5.40
C ALA A 109 -20.95 15.93 5.98
N ARG A 110 -21.21 15.82 7.28
CA ARG A 110 -21.44 14.56 7.97
C ARG A 110 -22.71 13.95 7.36
N SER A 111 -22.57 13.04 6.41
CA SER A 111 -23.60 12.05 6.15
C SER A 111 -23.35 10.90 7.12
N GLY A 112 -24.14 10.88 8.19
CA GLY A 112 -24.30 9.70 9.03
C GLY A 112 -25.07 8.61 8.29
N GLU A 113 -25.19 7.46 8.98
CA GLU A 113 -25.94 6.23 8.61
C GLU A 113 -25.12 5.35 7.64
N ASP A 114 -24.60 4.16 7.99
CA ASP A 114 -25.10 3.08 8.83
C ASP A 114 -23.97 2.22 9.41
N ASN A 115 -24.05 1.89 10.70
CA ASN A 115 -24.07 0.51 11.22
C ASN A 115 -24.16 0.57 12.74
N ALA A 116 -25.37 0.38 13.24
CA ALA A 116 -25.59 -0.16 14.55
C ALA A 116 -24.94 -1.55 14.62
N GLU A 117 -24.06 -1.77 15.61
CA GLU A 117 -24.13 -2.90 16.55
C GLU A 117 -22.76 -3.10 17.22
N THR A 118 -22.63 -2.65 18.47
CA THR A 118 -21.99 -3.41 19.55
C THR A 118 -22.37 -2.71 20.86
N GLN A 119 -23.28 -3.32 21.60
CA GLN A 119 -23.55 -2.96 22.98
C GLN A 119 -22.29 -3.12 23.84
N PRO A 120 -22.15 -2.33 24.92
CA PRO A 120 -21.80 -2.93 26.19
C PRO A 120 -22.81 -2.55 27.28
N ARG A 121 -23.49 -3.61 27.74
CA ARG A 121 -23.99 -3.89 29.10
C ARG A 121 -24.35 -2.71 30.00
N SER A 122 -25.65 -2.59 30.22
CA SER A 122 -26.25 -2.01 31.42
C SER A 122 -25.64 -2.61 32.71
N SER A 123 -25.15 -1.77 33.61
CA SER A 123 -25.22 -2.02 35.05
C SER A 123 -25.63 -0.73 35.77
N ARG A 124 -26.93 -0.42 35.64
CA ARG A 124 -27.88 -0.12 36.72
C ARG A 124 -27.30 0.53 38.00
N ASN A 125 -27.42 1.86 38.11
CA ASN A 125 -27.56 2.54 39.41
C ASN A 125 -28.97 2.27 39.96
N ARG A 126 -29.05 1.90 41.24
CA ARG A 126 -30.29 1.89 42.03
C ARG A 126 -29.93 2.18 43.49
N GLY A 127 -30.57 3.20 44.05
CA GLY A 127 -30.63 3.47 45.49
C GLY A 127 -29.78 4.65 45.91
#